data_AF-A0A432IM83-F1
#
_entry.id   AF-A0A432IM83-F1
#
_cell.length_a   1.000
_cell.length_b   1.000
_cell.length_c   1.000
_cell.angle_alpha   90.00
_cell.angle_beta   90.00
_cell.angle_gamma   90.00
#
_symmetry.space_group_name_H-M   'P 1'
#
loop_
_entity.id
_entity.type
_entity.pdbx_description
1 polymer ?
#
loop_
_entity_poly.entity_id
_entity_poly.type
_entity_poly.pdbx_seq_one_letter_code
_entity_poly.pdbx_strand_id
1 'polypeptide(L)'
;QYPELLQQRWSEQIAHRQFSWIHVEAIPSLLGGFLGLILPWSITAVMAVLVFIRGKPDGLENPQRWLVMWVILSTIPFLFMKTFERYLIPILPAMAILTATYLDGLDENGRIRHLGWATLLLGIPCLLIAAFVGWFGCSLAAAVMIVSAWFLMWLLAREGRILSCALCAAAQLSIVMGIALPSVGIGAMPTIPSVCDDSTFATVGMDLLPTLTLARGRAIEILPTDAISMASALPGEKTTLIVTDDQLPEILEALKLSARKSRPVATFGTFRSRKIFTRFPRADATADDWRQAFMERSLDSLRIPCTILLVEPGEDP
;
A
#
# COMPACT_ATOMS: atom_id res chain seq x y z
N GLN A 1 -27.73 20.99 10.23
CA GLN A 1 -26.30 20.78 9.89
C GLN A 1 -25.97 19.32 9.59
N TYR A 2 -26.26 18.34 10.47
CA TYR A 2 -26.04 16.91 10.17
C TYR A 2 -26.81 16.31 8.96
N PRO A 3 -28.10 16.64 8.70
CA PRO A 3 -28.83 16.01 7.59
C PRO A 3 -28.32 16.44 6.21
N GLU A 4 -27.89 17.70 6.05
CA GLU A 4 -27.33 18.20 4.79
C GLU A 4 -25.95 17.61 4.50
N LEU A 5 -25.09 17.51 5.53
CA LEU A 5 -23.81 16.80 5.42
C LEU A 5 -24.00 15.32 5.11
N LEU A 6 -24.98 14.65 5.71
CA LEU A 6 -25.32 13.27 5.40
C LEU A 6 -25.79 13.12 3.96
N GLN A 7 -26.64 14.02 3.48
CA GLN A 7 -27.16 13.99 2.12
C GLN A 7 -26.07 14.28 1.08
N GLN A 8 -25.14 15.18 1.38
CA GLN A 8 -23.95 15.45 0.56
C GLN A 8 -22.99 14.27 0.55
N ARG A 9 -22.70 13.65 1.70
CA ARG A 9 -21.88 12.43 1.76
C ARG A 9 -22.53 11.25 1.06
N TRP A 10 -23.85 11.13 1.16
CA TRP A 10 -24.62 10.09 0.50
C TRP A 10 -24.61 10.25 -1.03
N SER A 11 -24.81 11.47 -1.53
CA SER A 11 -24.74 11.75 -2.97
C SER A 11 -23.30 11.57 -3.50
N GLU A 12 -22.27 11.99 -2.75
CA GLU A 12 -20.86 11.70 -3.05
C GLU A 12 -20.61 10.18 -3.15
N GLN A 13 -21.09 9.39 -2.18
CA GLN A 13 -20.89 7.94 -2.16
C GLN A 13 -21.60 7.25 -3.32
N ILE A 14 -22.82 7.67 -3.68
CA ILE A 14 -23.55 7.14 -4.84
C ILE A 14 -22.81 7.50 -6.13
N ALA A 15 -22.38 8.75 -6.29
CA ALA A 15 -21.65 9.21 -7.45
C ALA A 15 -20.31 8.46 -7.61
N HIS A 16 -19.60 8.19 -6.51
CA HIS A 16 -18.35 7.44 -6.53
C HIS A 16 -18.51 5.95 -6.86
N ARG A 17 -19.64 5.34 -6.49
CA ARG A 17 -19.92 3.91 -6.73
C ARG A 17 -20.41 3.61 -8.14
N GLN A 18 -20.83 4.64 -8.89
CA GLN A 18 -21.24 4.56 -10.30
C GLN A 18 -22.20 3.40 -10.56
N PHE A 19 -23.31 3.30 -9.82
CA PHE A 19 -24.29 2.23 -10.06
C PHE A 19 -24.82 2.30 -11.50
N SER A 20 -24.66 1.22 -12.26
CA SER A 20 -25.10 1.14 -13.66
C SER A 20 -25.70 -0.24 -13.97
N TRP A 21 -26.28 -0.38 -15.17
CA TRP A 21 -27.06 -1.57 -15.51
C TRP A 21 -26.21 -2.84 -15.62
N ILE A 22 -25.00 -2.80 -16.20
CA ILE A 22 -23.95 -3.84 -16.12
C ILE A 22 -22.60 -3.20 -16.46
N HIS A 23 -21.60 -3.32 -15.59
CA HIS A 23 -20.22 -2.90 -15.88
C HIS A 23 -19.39 -4.07 -16.39
N VAL A 24 -19.43 -4.34 -17.70
CA VAL A 24 -18.62 -5.42 -18.32
C VAL A 24 -17.11 -5.16 -18.12
N GLU A 25 -16.71 -3.89 -18.06
CA GLU A 25 -15.34 -3.47 -17.74
C GLU A 25 -14.90 -3.83 -16.31
N ALA A 26 -15.83 -4.13 -15.40
CA ALA A 26 -15.51 -4.56 -14.04
C ALA A 26 -15.06 -6.02 -13.98
N ILE A 27 -15.36 -6.85 -14.99
CA ILE A 27 -15.08 -8.29 -14.97
C ILE A 27 -13.59 -8.60 -14.81
N PRO A 28 -12.65 -7.99 -15.57
CA PRO A 28 -11.22 -8.23 -15.37
C PRO A 28 -10.73 -7.78 -13.99
N SER A 29 -11.21 -6.64 -13.49
CA SER A 29 -10.85 -6.13 -12.16
C SER A 29 -11.36 -7.03 -11.05
N LEU A 30 -12.55 -7.59 -11.22
CA LEU A 30 -13.17 -8.50 -10.29
C LEU A 30 -12.44 -9.84 -10.26
N LEU A 31 -12.14 -10.42 -11.42
CA LEU A 31 -11.32 -11.63 -11.53
C LEU A 31 -9.92 -11.41 -10.95
N GLY A 32 -9.29 -10.28 -11.26
CA GLY A 32 -8.00 -9.89 -10.67
C GLY A 32 -8.08 -9.79 -9.14
N GLY A 33 -9.14 -9.16 -8.62
CA GLY A 33 -9.40 -9.08 -7.18
C GLY A 33 -9.60 -10.45 -6.54
N PHE A 34 -10.35 -11.35 -7.16
CA PHE A 34 -10.53 -12.73 -6.68
C PHE A 34 -9.23 -13.50 -6.61
N LEU A 35 -8.48 -13.49 -7.70
CA LEU A 35 -7.23 -14.23 -7.81
C LEU A 35 -6.16 -13.64 -6.88
N GLY A 36 -6.12 -12.32 -6.74
CA GLY A 36 -5.23 -11.63 -5.81
C GLY A 36 -5.58 -11.88 -4.34
N LEU A 37 -6.87 -11.91 -4.00
CA LEU A 37 -7.33 -12.10 -2.63
C LEU A 37 -6.97 -13.48 -2.06
N ILE A 38 -7.02 -14.53 -2.89
CA ILE A 38 -6.70 -15.90 -2.48
C ILE A 38 -5.25 -16.31 -2.82
N LEU A 39 -4.41 -15.36 -3.25
CA LEU A 39 -3.00 -15.62 -3.55
C LEU A 39 -2.31 -16.21 -2.29
N PRO A 40 -1.53 -17.30 -2.41
CA PRO A 40 -1.00 -17.89 -3.64
C PRO A 40 -1.82 -19.02 -4.26
N TRP A 41 -3.00 -19.31 -3.71
CA TRP A 41 -3.79 -20.46 -4.10
C TRP A 41 -4.68 -20.23 -5.32
N SER A 42 -4.49 -19.14 -6.07
CA SER A 42 -5.38 -18.69 -7.13
C SER A 42 -5.68 -19.77 -8.17
N ILE A 43 -4.65 -20.47 -8.68
CA ILE A 43 -4.85 -21.58 -9.63
C ILE A 43 -5.63 -22.74 -9.00
N THR A 44 -5.25 -23.11 -7.78
CA THR A 44 -5.90 -24.20 -7.02
C THR A 44 -7.35 -23.88 -6.72
N ALA A 45 -7.66 -22.65 -6.34
CA ALA A 45 -9.01 -22.19 -6.03
C ALA A 45 -9.91 -22.19 -7.29
N VAL A 46 -9.37 -21.76 -8.44
CA VAL A 46 -10.09 -21.86 -9.72
C VAL A 46 -10.40 -23.32 -10.05
N MET A 47 -9.41 -24.21 -9.90
CA MET A 47 -9.62 -25.64 -10.15
C MET A 47 -10.62 -26.27 -9.18
N ALA A 48 -10.59 -25.89 -7.91
CA ALA A 48 -11.57 -26.31 -6.91
C ALA A 48 -12.99 -25.93 -7.33
N VAL A 49 -13.22 -24.67 -7.71
CA VAL A 49 -14.52 -24.19 -8.19
C VAL A 49 -14.98 -24.98 -9.43
N LEU A 50 -14.09 -25.19 -10.41
CA LEU A 50 -14.40 -25.93 -11.63
C LEU A 50 -14.71 -27.41 -11.38
N VAL A 51 -14.06 -28.04 -10.42
CA VAL A 51 -14.31 -29.45 -10.07
C VAL A 51 -15.62 -29.57 -9.32
N PHE A 52 -15.85 -28.75 -8.30
CA PHE A 52 -17.05 -28.84 -7.47
C PHE A 52 -18.33 -28.37 -8.19
N ILE A 53 -18.25 -27.46 -9.16
CA ILE A 53 -19.40 -27.07 -9.98
C ILE A 53 -19.80 -28.17 -10.99
N ARG A 54 -18.83 -28.96 -11.48
CA ARG A 54 -19.02 -30.01 -12.50
C ARG A 54 -19.31 -31.40 -11.95
N GLY A 55 -19.29 -31.60 -10.63
CA GLY A 55 -19.60 -32.90 -10.04
C GLY A 55 -20.99 -33.41 -10.44
N LYS A 56 -21.34 -34.65 -10.09
CA LYS A 56 -22.74 -35.11 -10.18
C LYS A 56 -23.60 -34.56 -9.03
N PRO A 57 -24.84 -34.10 -9.31
CA PRO A 57 -25.73 -33.53 -8.30
C PRO A 57 -26.27 -34.63 -7.39
N ASP A 58 -25.48 -35.00 -6.39
CA ASP A 58 -25.97 -35.83 -5.29
C ASP A 58 -26.64 -34.91 -4.24
N GLY A 59 -27.73 -34.25 -4.67
CA GLY A 59 -28.65 -33.48 -3.81
C GLY A 59 -28.05 -32.32 -2.99
N LEU A 60 -28.80 -31.94 -1.93
CA LEU A 60 -28.46 -30.91 -0.92
C LEU A 60 -27.29 -31.33 0.00
N GLU A 61 -26.71 -32.52 -0.20
CA GLU A 61 -25.71 -33.13 0.68
C GLU A 61 -24.27 -32.72 0.33
N ASN A 62 -24.08 -31.85 -0.66
CA ASN A 62 -22.74 -31.45 -1.13
C ASN A 62 -22.40 -30.01 -0.66
N PRO A 63 -21.78 -29.84 0.53
CA PRO A 63 -21.45 -28.53 1.08
C PRO A 63 -20.52 -27.71 0.17
N GLN A 64 -19.70 -28.37 -0.65
CA GLN A 64 -18.78 -27.71 -1.58
C GLN A 64 -19.53 -26.98 -2.70
N ARG A 65 -20.61 -27.56 -3.23
CA ARG A 65 -21.45 -26.87 -4.22
C ARG A 65 -22.13 -25.64 -3.64
N TRP A 66 -22.61 -25.74 -2.41
CA TRP A 66 -23.22 -24.60 -1.73
C TRP A 66 -22.22 -23.46 -1.57
N LEU A 67 -20.97 -23.78 -1.20
CA LEU A 67 -19.89 -22.78 -1.15
C LEU A 67 -19.56 -22.17 -2.52
N VAL A 68 -19.57 -22.96 -3.60
CA VAL A 68 -19.41 -22.42 -4.95
C VAL A 68 -20.55 -21.46 -5.31
N MET A 69 -21.79 -21.84 -5.01
CA MET A 69 -22.96 -20.98 -5.22
C MET A 69 -22.88 -19.71 -4.37
N TRP A 70 -22.44 -19.82 -3.12
CA TRP A 70 -22.20 -18.67 -2.24
C TRP A 70 -21.19 -17.70 -2.86
N VAL A 71 -20.05 -18.21 -3.36
CA VAL A 71 -19.04 -17.40 -4.06
C VAL A 71 -19.66 -16.69 -5.28
N ILE A 72 -20.37 -17.42 -6.14
CA ILE A 72 -20.98 -16.86 -7.36
C ILE A 72 -22.02 -15.80 -7.00
N LEU A 73 -22.97 -16.11 -6.11
CA LEU A 73 -24.03 -15.19 -5.72
C LEU A 73 -23.49 -13.94 -5.01
N SER A 74 -22.47 -14.08 -4.17
CA SER A 74 -21.80 -12.95 -3.52
C SER A 74 -21.07 -12.06 -4.52
N THR A 75 -20.75 -12.58 -5.70
CA THR A 75 -20.03 -11.85 -6.75
C THR A 75 -20.95 -11.01 -7.62
N ILE A 76 -22.21 -11.43 -7.79
CA ILE A 76 -23.20 -10.78 -8.67
C ILE A 76 -23.36 -9.28 -8.40
N PRO A 77 -23.48 -8.78 -7.15
CA PRO A 77 -23.64 -7.36 -6.88
C PRO A 77 -22.52 -6.48 -7.47
N PHE A 78 -21.30 -7.03 -7.57
CA PHE A 78 -20.13 -6.30 -8.05
C PHE A 78 -20.11 -6.11 -9.57
N LEU A 79 -20.98 -6.80 -10.32
CA LEU A 79 -21.19 -6.53 -11.74
C LEU A 79 -21.99 -5.24 -11.98
N PHE A 80 -22.65 -4.70 -10.94
CA PHE A 80 -23.52 -3.52 -11.01
C PHE A 80 -22.91 -2.26 -10.39
N MET A 81 -21.69 -2.37 -9.83
CA MET A 81 -21.01 -1.25 -9.16
C MET A 81 -19.51 -1.26 -9.45
N LYS A 82 -18.86 -0.10 -9.31
CA LYS A 82 -17.40 -0.03 -9.34
C LYS A 82 -16.83 -0.87 -8.19
N THR A 83 -16.19 -1.97 -8.54
CA THR A 83 -15.71 -2.95 -7.55
C THR A 83 -14.45 -2.43 -6.88
N PHE A 84 -14.46 -2.39 -5.54
CA PHE A 84 -13.26 -2.26 -4.74
C PHE A 84 -12.91 -3.65 -4.21
N GLU A 85 -11.65 -4.07 -4.35
CA GLU A 85 -11.15 -5.40 -3.94
C GLU A 85 -11.52 -5.76 -2.49
N ARG A 86 -11.60 -4.74 -1.63
CA ARG A 86 -11.98 -4.85 -0.21
C ARG A 86 -13.37 -5.46 0.01
N TYR A 87 -14.28 -5.30 -0.95
CA TYR A 87 -15.62 -5.86 -0.85
C TYR A 87 -15.67 -7.37 -1.11
N LEU A 88 -14.61 -7.95 -1.66
CA LEU A 88 -14.50 -9.39 -1.90
C LEU A 88 -14.00 -10.16 -0.67
N ILE A 89 -13.51 -9.47 0.37
CA ILE A 89 -12.99 -10.07 1.62
C ILE A 89 -13.95 -11.09 2.23
N PRO A 90 -15.29 -10.85 2.33
CA PRO A 90 -16.22 -11.82 2.90
C PRO A 90 -16.31 -13.15 2.15
N ILE A 91 -15.82 -13.23 0.91
CA ILE A 91 -15.83 -14.45 0.09
C ILE A 91 -14.61 -15.33 0.40
N LEU A 92 -13.56 -14.76 1.02
CA LEU A 92 -12.31 -15.44 1.32
C LEU A 92 -12.49 -16.72 2.15
N PRO A 93 -13.33 -16.77 3.22
CA PRO A 93 -13.50 -18.02 3.98
C PRO A 93 -14.05 -19.17 3.13
N ALA A 94 -15.04 -18.90 2.29
CA ALA A 94 -15.61 -19.92 1.40
C ALA A 94 -14.57 -20.43 0.39
N MET A 95 -13.79 -19.51 -0.19
CA MET A 95 -12.70 -19.85 -1.11
C MET A 95 -11.58 -20.65 -0.43
N ALA A 96 -11.23 -20.32 0.81
CA ALA A 96 -10.24 -21.05 1.58
C ALA A 96 -10.69 -22.49 1.88
N ILE A 97 -11.94 -22.69 2.30
CA ILE A 97 -12.51 -24.03 2.56
C ILE A 97 -12.54 -24.85 1.27
N LEU A 98 -13.01 -24.28 0.15
CA LEU A 98 -13.02 -24.96 -1.14
C LEU A 98 -11.61 -25.38 -1.58
N THR A 99 -10.65 -24.48 -1.46
CA THR A 99 -9.26 -24.72 -1.84
C THR A 99 -8.63 -25.82 -0.98
N ALA A 100 -8.81 -25.77 0.34
CA ALA A 100 -8.30 -26.78 1.26
C ALA A 100 -8.91 -28.16 0.97
N THR A 101 -10.24 -28.22 0.84
CA THR A 101 -10.97 -29.46 0.52
C THR A 101 -10.51 -30.07 -0.79
N TYR A 102 -10.27 -29.23 -1.81
CA TYR A 102 -9.75 -29.68 -3.10
C TYR A 102 -8.34 -30.25 -2.98
N LEU A 103 -7.43 -29.55 -2.29
CA LEU A 103 -6.06 -30.01 -2.09
C LEU A 103 -5.97 -31.33 -1.32
N ASP A 104 -6.81 -31.50 -0.30
CA ASP A 104 -6.86 -32.74 0.50
C ASP A 104 -7.37 -33.94 -0.30
N GLY A 105 -8.25 -33.70 -1.28
CA GLY A 105 -8.78 -34.74 -2.16
C GLY A 105 -7.88 -35.12 -3.33
N LEU A 106 -6.75 -34.44 -3.53
CA LEU A 106 -5.80 -34.75 -4.61
C LEU A 106 -4.87 -35.90 -4.24
N ASP A 107 -4.41 -36.62 -5.26
CA ASP A 107 -3.28 -37.54 -5.14
C ASP A 107 -1.98 -36.78 -4.85
N GLU A 108 -0.93 -37.52 -4.47
CA GLU A 108 0.36 -36.92 -4.12
C GLU A 108 0.94 -36.05 -5.24
N ASN A 109 0.92 -36.54 -6.49
CA ASN A 109 1.41 -35.80 -7.64
C ASN A 109 0.59 -34.53 -7.91
N GLY A 110 -0.74 -34.61 -7.78
CA GLY A 110 -1.63 -33.47 -7.87
C GLY A 110 -1.30 -32.41 -6.84
N ARG A 111 -1.14 -32.79 -5.57
CA ARG A 111 -0.76 -31.88 -4.49
C ARG A 111 0.57 -31.20 -4.77
N ILE A 112 1.62 -31.95 -5.10
CA ILE A 112 2.94 -31.40 -5.42
C ILE A 112 2.86 -30.38 -6.54
N ARG A 113 2.11 -30.67 -7.61
CA ARG A 113 1.92 -29.75 -8.75
C ARG A 113 1.25 -28.44 -8.32
N HIS A 114 0.16 -28.53 -7.56
CA HIS A 114 -0.59 -27.35 -7.11
C HIS A 114 0.19 -26.50 -6.10
N LEU A 115 0.90 -27.14 -5.16
CA LEU A 115 1.78 -26.44 -4.22
C LEU A 115 2.98 -25.80 -4.93
N GLY A 116 3.52 -26.46 -5.97
CA GLY A 116 4.57 -25.89 -6.82
C GLY A 116 4.11 -24.62 -7.53
N TRP A 117 2.92 -24.62 -8.12
CA TRP A 117 2.32 -23.41 -8.72
C TRP A 117 2.11 -22.30 -7.70
N ALA A 118 1.58 -22.62 -6.51
CA ALA A 118 1.41 -21.63 -5.44
C ALA A 118 2.76 -21.03 -5.01
N THR A 119 3.80 -21.86 -4.90
CA THR A 119 5.16 -21.41 -4.55
C THR A 119 5.74 -20.46 -5.61
N LEU A 120 5.49 -20.72 -6.90
CA LEU A 120 5.93 -19.84 -7.98
C LEU A 120 5.14 -18.52 -8.01
N LEU A 121 3.81 -18.60 -7.90
CA LEU A 121 2.93 -17.43 -7.91
C LEU A 121 3.24 -16.46 -6.77
N LEU A 122 3.51 -16.97 -5.56
CA LEU A 122 3.96 -16.13 -4.45
C LEU A 122 5.42 -15.70 -4.60
N GLY A 123 6.25 -16.65 -5.04
CA GLY A 123 7.69 -16.52 -5.11
C GLY A 123 8.13 -15.38 -6.00
N ILE A 124 7.60 -15.29 -7.22
CA ILE A 124 7.99 -14.26 -8.19
C ILE A 124 7.91 -12.85 -7.59
N PRO A 125 6.76 -12.35 -7.12
CA PRO A 125 6.69 -10.99 -6.56
C PRO A 125 7.53 -10.84 -5.29
N CYS A 126 7.57 -11.83 -4.41
CA CYS A 126 8.33 -11.72 -3.17
C CYS A 126 9.84 -11.71 -3.41
N LEU A 127 10.35 -12.54 -4.33
CA LEU A 127 11.76 -12.57 -4.71
C LEU A 127 12.17 -11.30 -5.45
N LEU A 128 11.29 -10.71 -6.27
CA LEU A 128 11.53 -9.38 -6.85
C LEU A 128 11.67 -8.32 -5.77
N ILE A 129 10.81 -8.34 -4.75
CA ILE A 129 10.92 -7.44 -3.60
C ILE A 129 12.21 -7.71 -2.82
N ALA A 130 12.57 -8.97 -2.57
CA ALA A 130 13.80 -9.35 -1.89
C ALA A 130 15.05 -8.87 -2.66
N ALA A 131 15.08 -9.06 -3.98
CA ALA A 131 16.13 -8.57 -4.84
C ALA A 131 16.22 -7.05 -4.80
N PHE A 132 15.08 -6.36 -4.85
CA PHE A 132 15.02 -4.90 -4.76
C PHE A 132 15.57 -4.38 -3.41
N VAL A 133 15.02 -4.84 -2.28
CA VAL A 133 15.44 -4.36 -0.95
C VAL A 133 16.85 -4.78 -0.58
N GLY A 134 17.32 -5.93 -1.10
CA GLY A 134 18.69 -6.39 -0.95
C GLY A 134 19.67 -5.59 -1.81
N TRP A 135 19.31 -5.28 -3.06
CA TRP A 135 20.17 -4.53 -3.99
C TRP A 135 20.39 -3.09 -3.54
N PHE A 136 19.31 -2.41 -3.13
CA PHE A 136 19.35 -1.02 -2.67
C PHE A 136 19.77 -0.85 -1.19
N GLY A 137 20.20 -1.94 -0.54
CA GLY A 137 20.66 -1.89 0.83
C GLY A 137 19.60 -1.52 1.88
N CYS A 138 18.31 -1.54 1.55
CA CYS A 138 17.23 -1.16 2.45
C CYS A 138 17.15 -2.11 3.66
N SER A 139 17.18 -3.42 3.42
CA SER A 139 17.25 -4.44 4.47
C SER A 139 17.72 -5.78 3.92
N LEU A 140 19.00 -6.08 4.11
CA LEU A 140 19.57 -7.38 3.73
C LEU A 140 18.93 -8.53 4.51
N ALA A 141 18.61 -8.31 5.79
CA ALA A 141 17.94 -9.30 6.63
C ALA A 141 16.56 -9.68 6.05
N ALA A 142 15.77 -8.70 5.62
CA ALA A 142 14.47 -8.96 4.99
C ALA A 142 14.61 -9.77 3.70
N ALA A 143 15.58 -9.41 2.85
CA ALA A 143 15.85 -10.14 1.61
C ALA A 143 16.20 -11.62 1.88
N VAL A 144 17.11 -11.88 2.84
CA VAL A 144 17.50 -13.26 3.22
C VAL A 144 16.30 -14.03 3.76
N MET A 145 15.53 -13.44 4.68
CA MET A 145 14.34 -14.10 5.25
C MET A 145 13.30 -14.47 4.19
N ILE A 146 13.05 -13.60 3.21
CA ILE A 146 12.13 -13.89 2.10
C ILE A 146 12.64 -15.05 1.25
N VAL A 147 13.92 -15.03 0.86
CA VAL A 147 14.53 -16.09 0.04
C VAL A 147 14.53 -17.43 0.78
N SER A 148 14.86 -17.42 2.08
CA SER A 148 14.82 -18.62 2.91
C SER A 148 13.41 -19.18 3.08
N ALA A 149 12.41 -18.33 3.32
CA ALA A 149 11.01 -18.76 3.43
C ALA A 149 10.49 -19.34 2.10
N TRP A 150 10.85 -18.72 0.97
CA TRP A 150 10.50 -19.22 -0.35
C TRP A 150 11.16 -20.57 -0.66
N PHE A 151 12.46 -20.70 -0.36
CA PHE A 151 13.18 -21.95 -0.58
C PHE A 151 12.62 -23.09 0.29
N LEU A 152 12.30 -22.79 1.55
CA LEU A 152 11.65 -23.75 2.44
C LEU A 152 10.26 -24.16 1.90
N MET A 153 9.45 -23.20 1.46
CA MET A 153 8.16 -23.47 0.82
C MET A 153 8.31 -24.39 -0.40
N TRP A 154 9.33 -24.17 -1.22
CA TRP A 154 9.63 -24.99 -2.40
C TRP A 154 9.98 -26.44 -2.04
N LEU A 155 10.81 -26.65 -1.02
CA LEU A 155 11.13 -28.00 -0.53
C LEU A 155 9.87 -28.72 -0.01
N LEU A 156 9.08 -28.04 0.82
CA LEU A 156 7.85 -28.58 1.41
C LEU A 156 6.77 -28.85 0.35
N ALA A 157 6.73 -28.04 -0.72
CA ALA A 157 5.82 -28.25 -1.84
C ALA A 157 6.13 -29.54 -2.60
N ARG A 158 7.43 -29.91 -2.71
CA ARG A 158 7.85 -31.18 -3.33
C ARG A 158 7.49 -32.40 -2.50
N GLU A 159 7.30 -32.24 -1.19
CA GLU A 159 6.80 -33.27 -0.27
C GLU A 159 5.25 -33.30 -0.20
N GLY A 160 4.55 -32.42 -0.93
CA GLY A 160 3.08 -32.37 -0.90
C GLY A 160 2.50 -31.84 0.41
N ARG A 161 3.28 -31.13 1.25
CA ARG A 161 2.89 -30.72 2.61
C ARG A 161 2.07 -29.42 2.64
N ILE A 162 0.75 -29.56 2.51
CA ILE A 162 -0.20 -28.44 2.40
C ILE A 162 -0.05 -27.41 3.54
N LEU A 163 -0.19 -27.86 4.80
CA LEU A 163 -0.17 -26.96 5.98
C LEU A 163 1.16 -26.21 6.09
N SER A 164 2.28 -26.90 5.86
CA SER A 164 3.61 -26.31 5.96
C SER A 164 3.84 -25.25 4.87
N CYS A 165 3.37 -25.49 3.64
CA CYS A 165 3.40 -24.48 2.57
C CYS A 165 2.53 -23.26 2.90
N ALA A 166 1.36 -23.45 3.53
CA ALA A 166 0.51 -22.34 3.95
C ALA A 166 1.17 -21.47 5.03
N LEU A 167 1.84 -22.08 6.01
CA LEU A 167 2.61 -21.35 7.02
C LEU A 167 3.79 -20.59 6.40
N CYS A 168 4.51 -21.18 5.44
CA CYS A 168 5.59 -20.49 4.74
C CYS A 168 5.06 -19.31 3.91
N ALA A 169 3.94 -19.47 3.23
CA ALA A 169 3.30 -18.40 2.47
C ALA A 169 2.89 -17.24 3.39
N ALA A 170 2.27 -17.53 4.54
CA ALA A 170 1.91 -16.53 5.54
C ALA A 170 3.16 -15.81 6.07
N ALA A 171 4.20 -16.55 6.46
CA ALA A 171 5.46 -15.97 6.93
C ALA A 171 6.09 -15.04 5.88
N GLN A 172 6.13 -15.47 4.61
CA GLN A 172 6.68 -14.69 3.52
C GLN A 172 5.92 -13.37 3.31
N LEU A 173 4.58 -13.43 3.30
CA LEU A 173 3.74 -12.22 3.22
C LEU A 173 3.92 -11.30 4.43
N SER A 174 4.03 -11.86 5.64
CA SER A 174 4.30 -11.08 6.86
C SER A 174 5.66 -10.38 6.82
N ILE A 175 6.71 -11.04 6.34
CA ILE A 175 8.03 -10.44 6.19
C ILE A 175 8.00 -9.33 5.14
N VAL A 176 7.35 -9.56 3.99
CA VAL A 176 7.22 -8.56 2.94
C VAL A 176 6.50 -7.32 3.46
N MET A 177 5.32 -7.49 4.04
CA MET A 177 4.47 -6.38 4.47
C MET A 177 4.98 -5.71 5.75
N GLY A 178 5.59 -6.47 6.67
CA GLY A 178 6.00 -5.99 7.99
C GLY A 178 7.44 -5.49 8.07
N ILE A 179 8.33 -5.93 7.17
CA ILE A 179 9.76 -5.61 7.23
C ILE A 179 10.27 -5.07 5.90
N ALA A 180 10.09 -5.81 4.80
CA ALA A 180 10.71 -5.45 3.52
C ALA A 180 10.16 -4.13 2.95
N LEU A 181 8.83 -4.00 2.81
CA LEU A 181 8.23 -2.78 2.27
C LEU A 181 8.46 -1.57 3.18
N PRO A 182 8.28 -1.65 4.52
CA PRO A 182 8.63 -0.54 5.41
C PRO A 182 10.11 -0.13 5.33
N SER A 183 11.05 -1.06 5.11
CA SER A 183 12.47 -0.75 5.01
C SER A 183 12.84 0.16 3.84
N VAL A 184 11.97 0.29 2.82
CA VAL A 184 12.16 1.25 1.72
C VAL A 184 12.06 2.71 2.21
N GLY A 185 11.39 2.95 3.34
CA GLY A 185 11.27 4.28 3.95
C GLY A 185 10.19 5.16 3.34
N ILE A 186 9.15 4.57 2.73
CA ILE A 186 8.00 5.34 2.23
C ILE A 186 7.21 5.91 3.41
N GLY A 187 7.10 7.24 3.46
CA GLY A 187 6.49 7.96 4.58
C GLY A 187 7.28 7.84 5.89
N ALA A 188 8.56 7.45 5.83
CA ALA A 188 9.43 7.45 7.01
C ALA A 188 9.60 8.86 7.55
N MET A 189 9.57 8.98 8.87
CA MET A 189 9.78 10.26 9.54
C MET A 189 11.29 10.60 9.52
N PRO A 190 11.67 11.81 9.07
CA PRO A 190 13.05 12.25 9.15
C PRO A 190 13.44 12.47 10.62
N THR A 191 14.75 12.51 10.89
CA THR A 191 15.22 12.96 12.19
C THR A 191 14.97 14.46 12.30
N ILE A 192 14.02 14.84 13.16
CA ILE A 192 13.69 16.24 13.41
C ILE A 192 14.66 16.79 14.47
N PRO A 193 15.35 17.90 14.21
CA PRO A 193 16.24 18.53 15.20
C PRO A 193 15.47 18.94 16.47
N SER A 194 16.09 18.77 17.64
CA SER A 194 15.47 19.10 18.94
C SER A 194 15.04 20.56 19.08
N VAL A 195 15.62 21.47 18.29
CA VAL A 195 15.24 22.90 18.29
C VAL A 195 13.80 23.13 17.81
N CYS A 196 13.20 22.15 17.14
CA CYS A 196 11.83 22.15 16.64
C CYS A 196 10.80 21.56 17.63
N ASP A 197 11.21 21.00 18.77
CA ASP A 197 10.28 20.25 19.64
C ASP A 197 9.18 21.13 20.25
N ASP A 198 9.53 22.37 20.60
CA ASP A 198 8.59 23.34 21.21
C ASP A 198 7.86 24.20 20.16
N SER A 199 7.75 23.73 18.91
CA SER A 199 7.12 24.50 17.83
C SER A 199 5.83 23.86 17.31
N THR A 200 4.96 24.69 16.74
CA THR A 200 3.85 24.22 15.92
C THR A 200 4.40 23.69 14.60
N PHE A 201 3.85 22.58 14.10
CA PHE A 201 4.30 22.00 12.84
C PHE A 201 3.28 22.31 11.76
N ALA A 202 3.76 22.75 10.60
CA ALA A 202 2.94 22.91 9.40
C ALA A 202 3.70 22.45 8.15
N THR A 203 2.94 22.06 7.14
CA THR A 203 3.43 21.69 5.81
C THR A 203 2.89 22.69 4.80
N VAL A 204 3.57 22.88 3.67
CA VAL A 204 3.12 23.81 2.62
C VAL A 204 2.65 23.03 1.39
N GLY A 205 1.45 23.38 0.89
CA GLY A 205 0.84 22.85 -0.33
C GLY A 205 0.35 21.40 -0.26
N MET A 206 1.01 20.53 0.49
CA MET A 206 0.63 19.13 0.65
C MET A 206 1.16 18.51 1.95
N ASP A 207 0.46 17.47 2.40
CA ASP A 207 0.98 16.61 3.48
C ASP A 207 2.16 15.76 2.98
N LEU A 208 3.36 16.13 3.44
CA LEU A 208 4.64 15.49 3.11
C LEU A 208 5.00 14.36 4.07
N LEU A 209 4.52 14.41 5.31
CA LEU A 209 4.89 13.49 6.40
C LEU A 209 3.63 13.00 7.13
N PRO A 210 2.86 12.06 6.55
CA PRO A 210 1.62 11.58 7.17
C PRO A 210 1.84 10.97 8.55
N THR A 211 3.00 10.34 8.78
CA THR A 211 3.40 9.74 10.06
C THR A 211 3.67 10.78 11.15
N LEU A 212 3.92 12.05 10.80
CA LEU A 212 4.11 13.14 11.75
C LEU A 212 2.82 13.42 12.55
N THR A 213 1.66 13.35 11.90
CA THR A 213 0.35 13.51 12.56
C THR A 213 0.14 12.46 13.65
N LEU A 214 0.53 11.21 13.38
CA LEU A 214 0.47 10.11 14.32
C LEU A 214 1.47 10.29 15.47
N ALA A 215 2.72 10.67 15.16
CA ALA A 215 3.78 10.87 16.14
C ALA A 215 3.47 12.03 17.11
N ARG A 216 2.84 13.10 16.62
CA ARG A 216 2.47 14.28 17.42
C ARG A 216 1.07 14.17 18.03
N GLY A 217 0.27 13.17 17.65
CA GLY A 217 -1.11 12.99 18.14
C GLY A 217 -2.07 14.13 17.76
N ARG A 218 -1.71 14.97 16.79
CA ARG A 218 -2.49 16.12 16.33
C ARG A 218 -2.41 16.28 14.82
N ALA A 219 -3.46 16.82 14.21
CA ALA A 219 -3.43 17.18 12.81
C ALA A 219 -2.34 18.24 12.56
N ILE A 220 -1.58 18.05 11.48
CA ILE A 220 -0.59 19.01 11.01
C ILE A 220 -1.27 19.88 9.97
N GLU A 221 -1.13 21.19 10.13
CA GLU A 221 -1.77 22.16 9.22
C GLU A 221 -1.08 22.14 7.85
N ILE A 222 -1.88 22.28 6.79
CA ILE A 222 -1.41 22.39 5.41
C ILE A 222 -1.66 23.83 4.98
N LEU A 223 -0.60 24.61 4.95
CA LEU A 223 -0.63 26.00 4.52
C LEU A 223 -0.70 26.08 2.99
N PRO A 224 -1.35 27.12 2.45
CA PRO A 224 -1.40 27.35 1.01
C PRO A 224 -0.01 27.68 0.44
N THR A 225 0.19 27.45 -0.85
CA THR A 225 1.46 27.72 -1.54
C THR A 225 1.64 29.19 -1.92
N ASP A 226 0.55 29.93 -2.10
CA ASP A 226 0.63 31.33 -2.52
C ASP A 226 1.11 32.24 -1.37
N ALA A 227 2.02 33.15 -1.69
CA ALA A 227 2.73 33.94 -0.69
C ALA A 227 1.80 34.77 0.23
N ILE A 228 0.71 35.31 -0.33
CA ILE A 228 -0.22 36.18 0.39
C ILE A 228 -1.09 35.36 1.36
N SER A 229 -1.70 34.27 0.90
CA SER A 229 -2.53 33.43 1.77
C SER A 229 -1.70 32.66 2.78
N MET A 230 -0.44 32.32 2.45
CA MET A 230 0.45 31.69 3.43
C MET A 230 0.82 32.68 4.54
N ALA A 231 1.16 33.93 4.17
CA ALA A 231 1.49 34.98 5.13
C ALA A 231 0.34 35.25 6.13
N SER A 232 -0.91 35.14 5.71
CA SER A 232 -2.08 35.32 6.58
C SER A 232 -2.45 34.07 7.39
N ALA A 233 -2.12 32.87 6.91
CA ALA A 233 -2.38 31.60 7.59
C ALA A 233 -1.26 31.18 8.55
N LEU A 234 -0.09 31.84 8.53
CA LEU A 234 1.05 31.53 9.38
C LEU A 234 0.72 31.73 10.87
N PRO A 235 0.93 30.72 11.74
CA PRO A 235 0.71 30.87 13.17
C PRO A 235 1.57 31.98 13.80
N GLY A 236 1.02 32.72 14.76
CA GLY A 236 1.77 33.75 15.51
C GLY A 236 2.96 33.18 16.30
N GLU A 237 2.84 31.93 16.73
CA GLU A 237 3.83 31.20 17.50
C GLU A 237 5.03 30.71 16.67
N LYS A 238 6.07 30.23 17.38
CA LYS A 238 7.22 29.55 16.78
C LYS A 238 6.76 28.34 15.98
N THR A 239 7.05 28.33 14.67
CA THR A 239 6.52 27.33 13.73
C THR A 239 7.65 26.62 12.99
N THR A 240 7.62 25.29 12.97
CA THR A 240 8.44 24.48 12.07
C THR A 240 7.66 24.21 10.79
N LEU A 241 8.17 24.77 9.68
CA LEU A 241 7.64 24.55 8.35
C LEU A 241 8.43 23.43 7.65
N ILE A 242 7.71 22.47 7.09
CA ILE A 242 8.26 21.43 6.23
C ILE A 242 7.84 21.75 4.80
N VAL A 243 8.84 21.98 3.96
CA VAL A 243 8.65 22.49 2.60
C VAL A 243 9.44 21.65 1.61
N THR A 244 8.95 21.53 0.39
CA THR A 244 9.72 20.94 -0.70
C THR A 244 10.71 21.98 -1.25
N ASP A 245 11.87 21.52 -1.70
CA ASP A 245 12.96 22.42 -2.11
C ASP A 245 12.61 23.24 -3.37
N ASP A 246 11.69 22.77 -4.21
CA ASP A 246 11.16 23.50 -5.37
C ASP A 246 10.32 24.72 -4.96
N GLN A 247 9.60 24.64 -3.83
CA GLN A 247 8.75 25.72 -3.31
C GLN A 247 9.51 26.66 -2.36
N LEU A 248 10.72 26.28 -1.93
CA LEU A 248 11.52 27.03 -0.97
C LEU A 248 11.72 28.51 -1.35
N PRO A 249 12.00 28.90 -2.61
CA PRO A 249 12.18 30.30 -2.98
C PRO A 249 10.93 31.15 -2.73
N GLU A 250 9.76 30.67 -3.16
CA GLU A 250 8.47 31.38 -3.01
C GLU A 250 8.09 31.52 -1.53
N ILE A 251 8.36 30.49 -0.73
CA ILE A 251 8.08 30.48 0.72
C ILE A 251 8.99 31.48 1.45
N LEU A 252 10.26 31.59 1.06
CA LEU A 252 11.17 32.58 1.63
C LEU A 252 10.74 34.02 1.29
N GLU A 253 10.17 34.26 0.11
CA GLU A 253 9.59 35.57 -0.24
C GLU A 253 8.36 35.89 0.62
N ALA A 254 7.48 34.93 0.82
CA ALA A 254 6.30 35.09 1.66
C ALA A 254 6.63 35.32 3.15
N LEU A 255 7.69 34.68 3.66
CA LEU A 255 8.22 34.92 5.01
C LEU A 255 8.81 36.32 5.15
N LYS A 256 9.43 36.86 4.09
CA LYS A 256 9.87 38.27 4.05
C LYS A 256 8.67 39.23 4.07
N LEU A 257 7.61 38.94 3.31
CA LEU A 257 6.38 39.76 3.28
C LEU A 257 5.67 39.81 4.64
N SER A 258 5.72 38.72 5.41
CA SER A 258 5.18 38.63 6.77
C SER A 258 6.12 39.16 7.85
N ALA A 259 7.28 39.71 7.49
CA ALA A 259 8.33 40.16 8.41
C ALA A 259 8.79 39.08 9.41
N ARG A 260 8.63 37.79 9.07
CA ARG A 260 9.01 36.67 9.94
C ARG A 260 10.46 36.27 9.68
N LYS A 261 11.25 36.17 10.76
CA LYS A 261 12.61 35.61 10.69
C LYS A 261 12.49 34.10 10.53
N SER A 262 13.24 33.56 9.57
CA SER A 262 13.32 32.12 9.33
C SER A 262 14.75 31.66 9.15
N ARG A 263 15.02 30.41 9.51
CA ARG A 263 16.31 29.76 9.26
C ARG A 263 16.12 28.30 8.88
N PRO A 264 16.89 27.77 7.92
CA PRO A 264 16.94 26.34 7.66
C PRO A 264 17.59 25.63 8.86
N VAL A 265 17.02 24.50 9.27
CA VAL A 265 17.53 23.69 10.39
C VAL A 265 18.01 22.33 9.93
N ALA A 266 17.34 21.73 8.93
CA ALA A 266 17.73 20.46 8.35
C ALA A 266 17.20 20.33 6.93
N THR A 267 17.84 19.47 6.14
CA THR A 267 17.35 19.00 4.85
C THR A 267 17.19 17.48 4.91
N PHE A 268 16.21 16.95 4.18
CA PHE A 268 15.97 15.51 4.12
C PHE A 268 15.29 15.14 2.81
N GLY A 269 15.33 13.86 2.45
CA GLY A 269 14.56 13.31 1.35
C GLY A 269 13.41 12.46 1.87
N THR A 270 12.23 12.56 1.27
CA THR A 270 11.08 11.69 1.60
C THR A 270 10.54 10.95 0.37
N PHE A 271 10.05 9.75 0.59
CA PHE A 271 9.27 9.01 -0.39
C PHE A 271 7.79 9.10 -0.08
N ARG A 272 7.00 9.34 -1.13
CA ARG A 272 5.54 9.43 -1.02
C ARG A 272 4.88 8.50 -2.01
N SER A 273 4.09 7.56 -1.50
CA SER A 273 3.30 6.66 -2.36
C SER A 273 2.15 7.40 -3.02
N ARG A 274 2.13 7.38 -4.36
CA ARG A 274 1.05 7.94 -5.18
C ARG A 274 0.13 6.82 -5.66
N LYS A 275 -0.84 6.44 -4.83
CA LYS A 275 -1.87 5.40 -5.05
C LYS A 275 -1.38 3.94 -5.07
N ILE A 276 -0.20 3.67 -5.62
CA ILE A 276 0.37 2.31 -5.72
C ILE A 276 1.81 2.35 -5.21
N PHE A 277 2.25 1.30 -4.51
CA PHE A 277 3.58 1.22 -3.91
C PHE A 277 4.71 1.48 -4.90
N THR A 278 4.55 1.12 -6.18
CA THR A 278 5.56 1.35 -7.24
C THR A 278 5.72 2.82 -7.64
N ARG A 279 4.80 3.71 -7.24
CA ARG A 279 4.80 5.15 -7.55
C ARG A 279 5.26 5.96 -6.34
N PHE A 280 6.43 5.62 -5.83
CA PHE A 280 7.07 6.29 -4.70
C PHE A 280 8.18 7.29 -5.05
N PRO A 281 8.86 7.23 -6.23
CA PRO A 281 9.83 8.27 -6.61
C PRO A 281 9.18 9.64 -6.73
N ARG A 282 10.01 10.70 -6.66
CA ARG A 282 9.62 12.07 -7.01
C ARG A 282 8.98 12.13 -8.41
N ALA A 283 8.15 13.15 -8.63
CA ALA A 283 7.25 13.18 -9.79
C ALA A 283 7.97 13.35 -11.14
N ASP A 284 9.09 14.03 -11.10
CA ASP A 284 10.00 14.39 -12.18
C ASP A 284 11.17 13.40 -12.36
N ALA A 285 11.18 12.28 -11.62
CA ALA A 285 12.25 11.28 -11.72
C ALA A 285 12.39 10.73 -13.15
N THR A 286 13.59 10.83 -13.69
CA THR A 286 13.96 10.42 -15.05
C THR A 286 14.59 9.03 -15.09
N ALA A 287 14.80 8.49 -16.30
CA ALA A 287 15.53 7.23 -16.47
C ALA A 287 16.99 7.33 -15.98
N ASP A 288 17.60 8.52 -16.09
CA ASP A 288 18.97 8.77 -15.63
C ASP A 288 19.05 8.76 -14.09
N ASP A 289 18.05 9.31 -13.40
CA ASP A 289 17.96 9.24 -11.93
C ASP A 289 17.89 7.78 -11.43
N TRP A 290 17.13 6.94 -12.13
CA TRP A 290 17.08 5.50 -11.86
C TRP A 290 18.40 4.81 -12.15
N ARG A 291 19.06 5.14 -13.26
CA ARG A 291 20.38 4.60 -13.59
C ARG A 291 21.38 4.95 -12.50
N GLN A 292 21.38 6.20 -12.04
CA GLN A 292 22.21 6.66 -10.93
C GLN A 292 21.91 5.87 -9.65
N ALA A 293 20.63 5.73 -9.28
CA ALA A 293 20.21 4.95 -8.12
C ALA A 293 20.73 3.50 -8.18
N PHE A 294 20.64 2.86 -9.34
CA PHE A 294 21.14 1.49 -9.53
C PHE A 294 22.67 1.40 -9.43
N MET A 295 23.40 2.38 -9.97
CA MET A 295 24.87 2.44 -9.91
C MET A 295 25.37 2.67 -8.48
N GLU A 296 24.72 3.59 -7.76
CA GLU A 296 25.08 3.95 -6.38
C GLU A 296 24.53 2.96 -5.36
N ARG A 297 23.62 2.06 -5.78
CA ARG A 297 22.85 1.17 -4.89
C ARG A 297 22.12 1.91 -3.78
N SER A 298 21.71 3.15 -4.04
CA SER A 298 20.93 3.99 -3.13
C SER A 298 19.68 4.49 -3.85
N LEU A 299 18.59 4.65 -3.11
CA LEU A 299 17.37 5.26 -3.63
C LEU A 299 17.32 6.78 -3.40
N ASP A 300 18.36 7.38 -2.82
CA ASP A 300 18.33 8.79 -2.40
C ASP A 300 18.05 9.78 -3.54
N SER A 301 18.57 9.53 -4.75
CA SER A 301 18.31 10.36 -5.93
C SER A 301 16.83 10.44 -6.33
N LEU A 302 16.03 9.46 -5.91
CA LEU A 302 14.61 9.36 -6.23
C LEU A 302 13.70 10.02 -5.18
N ARG A 303 14.25 10.48 -4.05
CA ARG A 303 13.48 11.11 -2.97
C ARG A 303 13.03 12.52 -3.36
N ILE A 304 11.91 12.94 -2.80
CA ILE A 304 11.48 14.34 -2.87
C ILE A 304 12.37 15.11 -1.89
N PRO A 305 13.17 16.09 -2.36
CA PRO A 305 14.00 16.89 -1.48
C PRO A 305 13.14 17.88 -0.70
N CYS A 306 13.36 17.93 0.61
CA CYS A 306 12.61 18.77 1.53
C CYS A 306 13.55 19.48 2.50
N THR A 307 13.14 20.67 2.91
CA THR A 307 13.82 21.50 3.89
C THR A 307 12.91 21.74 5.10
N ILE A 308 13.50 21.67 6.29
CA ILE A 308 12.86 22.07 7.54
C ILE A 308 13.30 23.50 7.84
N LEU A 309 12.34 24.42 7.83
CA LEU A 309 12.52 25.80 8.24
C LEU A 309 11.98 26.00 9.64
N LEU A 310 12.73 26.68 10.49
CA LEU A 310 12.22 27.21 11.74
C LEU A 310 11.87 28.68 11.54
N VAL A 311 10.62 29.01 11.80
CA VAL A 311 10.08 30.36 11.73
C VAL A 311 9.87 30.84 13.16
N GLU A 312 10.57 31.90 13.50
CA GLU A 312 10.46 32.54 14.81
C GLU A 312 9.06 33.17 14.96
N PRO A 313 8.55 33.35 16.20
CA PRO A 313 7.29 34.05 16.42
C PRO A 313 7.32 35.46 15.82
N GLY A 314 6.14 35.96 15.45
CA GLY A 314 6.01 37.35 15.02
C GLY A 314 6.41 38.28 16.16
N GLU A 315 7.11 39.37 15.86
CA GLU A 315 7.20 40.48 16.80
C GLU A 315 5.78 41.04 16.93
N ASP A 316 5.14 40.89 18.11
CA ASP A 316 3.88 41.56 18.39
C ASP A 316 4.07 43.08 18.16
N PRO A 317 3.14 43.76 17.46
CA PRO A 317 3.18 45.21 17.33
C PRO A 317 3.06 45.91 18.69
#